data_AF-A0A2H6NC00-F1
#
_entry.id   AF-A0A2H6NC00-F1
#
_cell.length_a   1.000
_cell.length_b   1.000
_cell.length_c   1.000
_cell.angle_alpha   90.00
_cell.angle_beta   90.00
_cell.angle_gamma   90.00
#
_symmetry.space_group_name_H-M   'P 1'
#
loop_
_entity.id
_entity.type
_entity.pdbx_description
1 polymer ?
#
loop_
_entity_poly.entity_id
_entity_poly.type
_entity_poly.pdbx_seq_one_letter_code
_entity_poly.pdbx_strand_id
1 'polypeptide(L)'
;HEALSKLTQMHHLVDSMISGIAPNSRSRVRPQSFTLEALCLLLEIISPKLRPVNTQLYSQKEKEQLSQLINIMLTYNLTYHQERTPEGQYIYKLDPNIEEVCRFPDLPFRKPLTYQAKQLIAREIQVEKMRQMEAPPQGLEARSLPTEINHGSGKSRIRNHEQSLDQIVKRATVEEKPERDFFGQVILKKKAAPSPEADQVPEKNIVEKQIGKAVGQSDVWFRFNEGVSNAVRRNIYIKDLL
;
A
#
# COMPACT_ATOMS: atom_id res chain seq x y z
N HIS A 1 -21.99 -37.60 19.98
CA HIS A 1 -22.31 -36.18 19.76
C HIS A 1 -21.07 -35.32 19.53
N GLU A 2 -20.04 -35.38 20.38
CA GLU A 2 -18.81 -34.59 20.20
C GLU A 2 -18.10 -34.83 18.85
N ALA A 3 -17.92 -36.09 18.46
CA ALA A 3 -17.26 -36.44 17.18
C ALA A 3 -17.97 -35.86 15.95
N LEU A 4 -19.32 -35.89 15.95
CA LEU A 4 -20.13 -35.34 14.87
C LEU A 4 -20.03 -33.80 14.84
N SER A 5 -20.03 -33.15 16.00
CA SER A 5 -19.81 -31.70 16.10
C SER A 5 -18.44 -31.30 15.56
N LYS A 6 -17.38 -32.05 15.89
CA LYS A 6 -16.01 -31.81 15.38
C LYS A 6 -15.95 -31.99 13.87
N LEU A 7 -16.56 -33.04 13.33
CA LEU A 7 -16.61 -33.27 11.88
C LEU A 7 -17.31 -32.12 11.14
N THR A 8 -18.46 -31.67 11.66
CA THR A 8 -19.17 -30.51 11.10
C THR A 8 -18.33 -29.24 11.17
N GLN A 9 -17.65 -29.00 12.29
CA GLN A 9 -16.72 -27.87 12.44
C GLN A 9 -15.59 -27.92 11.40
N MET A 10 -14.97 -29.09 11.19
CA MET A 10 -13.91 -29.27 10.19
C MET A 10 -14.43 -29.02 8.77
N HIS A 11 -15.63 -29.50 8.42
CA HIS A 11 -16.24 -29.23 7.12
C HIS A 11 -16.49 -27.72 6.93
N HIS A 12 -17.06 -27.04 7.92
CA HIS A 12 -17.27 -25.59 7.84
C HIS A 12 -15.96 -24.81 7.68
N LEU A 13 -14.89 -25.22 8.35
CA LEU A 13 -13.56 -24.61 8.19
C LEU A 13 -13.06 -24.75 6.75
N VAL A 14 -13.16 -25.95 6.18
CA VAL A 14 -12.75 -26.21 4.80
C VAL A 14 -13.62 -25.43 3.81
N ASP A 15 -14.93 -25.41 3.98
CA ASP A 15 -15.85 -24.68 3.10
C ASP A 15 -15.64 -23.16 3.14
N SER A 16 -15.43 -22.62 4.35
CA SER A 16 -15.09 -21.20 4.56
C SER A 16 -13.78 -20.85 3.86
N MET A 17 -12.75 -21.69 4.03
CA MET A 17 -11.48 -21.52 3.36
C MET A 17 -11.64 -21.53 1.84
N ILE A 18 -12.27 -22.56 1.28
CA ILE A 18 -12.46 -22.71 -0.18
C ILE A 18 -13.24 -21.52 -0.76
N SER A 19 -14.21 -20.99 -0.02
CA SER A 19 -14.97 -19.80 -0.42
C SER A 19 -14.10 -18.54 -0.46
N GLY A 20 -13.10 -18.43 0.42
CA GLY A 20 -12.13 -17.34 0.46
C GLY A 20 -10.97 -17.46 -0.53
N ILE A 21 -10.71 -18.64 -1.12
CA ILE A 21 -9.63 -18.84 -2.09
C ILE A 21 -9.86 -17.92 -3.31
N ALA A 22 -8.77 -17.33 -3.82
CA ALA A 22 -8.80 -16.50 -5.02
C ALA A 22 -9.46 -17.23 -6.20
N PRO A 23 -10.29 -16.55 -7.02
CA PRO A 23 -11.11 -17.20 -8.06
C PRO A 23 -10.32 -18.10 -9.02
N ASN A 24 -9.09 -17.67 -9.37
CA ASN A 24 -8.20 -18.40 -10.26
C ASN A 24 -7.82 -19.79 -9.72
N SER A 25 -7.62 -19.90 -8.42
CA SER A 25 -7.24 -21.14 -7.75
C SER A 25 -8.47 -21.96 -7.37
N ARG A 26 -9.57 -21.31 -6.96
CA ARG A 26 -10.81 -21.96 -6.49
C ARG A 26 -11.41 -22.93 -7.50
N SER A 27 -11.38 -22.61 -8.80
CA SER A 27 -11.93 -23.49 -9.86
C SER A 27 -11.31 -24.89 -9.92
N ARG A 28 -10.08 -25.05 -9.42
CA ARG A 28 -9.32 -26.32 -9.42
C ARG A 28 -9.39 -27.06 -8.08
N VAL A 29 -10.00 -26.45 -7.06
CA VAL A 29 -10.02 -26.98 -5.69
C VAL A 29 -11.29 -27.80 -5.50
N ARG A 30 -11.14 -29.12 -5.40
CA ARG A 30 -12.21 -30.01 -4.88
C ARG A 30 -12.00 -30.23 -3.39
N PRO A 31 -13.03 -30.12 -2.53
CA PRO A 31 -12.85 -30.18 -1.08
C PRO A 31 -12.10 -31.41 -0.57
N GLN A 32 -12.44 -32.60 -1.09
CA GLN A 32 -11.82 -33.86 -0.69
C GLN A 32 -10.34 -33.94 -1.12
N SER A 33 -10.05 -33.75 -2.41
CA SER A 33 -8.68 -33.75 -2.94
C SER A 33 -7.82 -32.67 -2.29
N PHE A 34 -8.39 -31.49 -2.05
CA PHE A 34 -7.70 -30.39 -1.39
C PHE A 34 -7.26 -30.76 0.02
N THR A 35 -8.16 -31.36 0.81
CA THR A 35 -7.88 -31.73 2.20
C THR A 35 -6.83 -32.83 2.29
N LEU A 36 -6.90 -33.84 1.41
CA LEU A 36 -6.02 -35.01 1.46
C LEU A 36 -4.65 -34.78 0.80
N GLU A 37 -4.60 -34.04 -0.31
CA GLU A 37 -3.39 -33.94 -1.14
C GLU A 37 -2.68 -32.60 -0.98
N ALA A 38 -3.43 -31.49 -0.89
CA ALA A 38 -2.85 -30.14 -0.97
C ALA A 38 -2.66 -29.47 0.40
N LEU A 39 -3.60 -29.64 1.33
CA LEU A 39 -3.65 -28.88 2.57
C LEU A 39 -2.44 -29.17 3.47
N CYS A 40 -2.00 -30.43 3.52
CA CYS A 40 -0.80 -30.85 4.24
C CYS A 40 0.47 -30.19 3.70
N LEU A 41 0.61 -30.13 2.38
CA LEU A 41 1.75 -29.49 1.71
C LEU A 41 1.70 -27.97 1.89
N LEU A 42 0.50 -27.38 1.82
CA LEU A 42 0.29 -25.96 2.06
C LEU A 42 0.77 -25.55 3.45
N LEU A 43 0.45 -26.34 4.49
CA LEU A 43 0.93 -26.10 5.86
C LEU A 43 2.46 -26.13 6.00
N GLU A 44 3.14 -26.93 5.18
CA GLU A 44 4.61 -26.96 5.12
C GLU A 44 5.17 -25.75 4.37
N ILE A 45 4.56 -25.37 3.24
CA ILE A 45 4.93 -24.21 2.43
C ILE A 45 4.81 -22.91 3.24
N ILE A 46 3.74 -22.76 4.03
CA ILE A 46 3.54 -21.57 4.87
C ILE A 46 4.46 -21.53 6.10
N SER A 47 5.30 -22.56 6.30
CA SER A 47 6.25 -22.66 7.41
C SER A 47 7.72 -22.53 6.96
N PRO A 48 8.12 -21.42 6.31
CA PRO A 48 9.47 -21.25 5.81
C PRO A 48 10.50 -21.00 6.93
N LYS A 49 11.76 -21.31 6.63
CA LYS A 49 12.90 -20.99 7.48
C LYS A 49 13.34 -19.54 7.24
N LEU A 50 12.68 -18.59 7.91
CA LEU A 50 13.04 -17.17 7.86
C LEU A 50 13.93 -16.79 9.04
N ARG A 51 14.93 -15.94 8.79
CA ARG A 51 15.76 -15.37 9.86
C ARG A 51 14.95 -14.34 10.64
N PRO A 52 14.99 -14.36 12.00
CA PRO A 52 14.31 -13.37 12.83
C PRO A 52 15.10 -12.05 12.88
N VAL A 53 15.34 -11.45 11.72
CA VAL A 53 16.00 -10.15 11.58
C VAL A 53 15.09 -9.19 10.82
N ASN A 54 15.35 -7.89 10.92
CA ASN A 54 14.59 -6.89 10.18
C ASN A 54 14.60 -7.22 8.67
N THR A 55 13.43 -7.14 8.02
CA THR A 55 13.25 -7.43 6.58
C THR A 55 14.12 -6.55 5.68
N GLN A 56 14.58 -5.39 6.17
CA GLN A 56 15.53 -4.54 5.47
C GLN A 56 16.90 -5.21 5.27
N LEU A 57 17.30 -6.11 6.18
CA LEU A 57 18.56 -6.86 6.15
C LEU A 57 18.45 -8.18 5.36
N TYR A 58 17.29 -8.47 4.78
CA TYR A 58 17.11 -9.65 3.95
C TYR A 58 17.81 -9.47 2.60
N SER A 59 18.42 -10.55 2.14
CA SER A 59 18.91 -10.67 0.76
C SER A 59 17.74 -10.59 -0.23
N GLN A 60 18.02 -10.24 -1.48
CA GLN A 60 16.99 -10.19 -2.53
C GLN A 60 16.21 -11.50 -2.65
N LYS A 61 16.92 -12.64 -2.52
CA LYS A 61 16.31 -13.98 -2.54
C LYS A 61 15.37 -14.21 -1.35
N GLU A 62 15.76 -13.77 -0.15
CA GLU A 62 14.93 -13.91 1.06
C GLU A 62 13.67 -13.03 0.96
N LYS A 63 13.81 -11.81 0.41
CA LYS A 63 12.67 -10.91 0.14
C LYS A 63 11.71 -11.52 -0.87
N GLU A 64 12.23 -12.12 -1.93
CA GLU A 64 11.41 -12.81 -2.92
C GLU A 64 10.68 -14.01 -2.31
N GLN A 65 11.36 -14.83 -1.50
CA GLN A 65 10.73 -15.94 -0.78
C GLN A 65 9.62 -15.46 0.16
N LEU A 66 9.84 -14.36 0.89
CA LEU A 66 8.82 -13.76 1.75
C LEU A 66 7.63 -13.24 0.93
N SER A 67 7.88 -12.59 -0.21
CA SER A 67 6.82 -12.11 -1.10
C SER A 67 6.01 -13.26 -1.69
N GLN A 68 6.66 -14.34 -2.13
CA GLN A 68 6.01 -15.56 -2.62
C GLN A 68 5.15 -16.19 -1.53
N LEU A 69 5.67 -16.31 -0.30
CA LEU A 69 4.92 -16.79 0.85
C LEU A 69 3.65 -15.97 1.09
N ILE A 70 3.78 -14.64 1.14
CA ILE A 70 2.63 -13.73 1.36
C ILE A 70 1.60 -13.91 0.26
N ASN A 71 2.03 -13.98 -1.00
CA ASN A 71 1.13 -14.20 -2.13
C ASN A 71 0.39 -15.54 -2.04
N ILE A 72 1.06 -16.61 -1.62
CA ILE A 72 0.44 -17.92 -1.38
C ILE A 72 -0.59 -17.83 -0.26
N MET A 73 -0.23 -17.22 0.88
CA MET A 73 -1.15 -17.05 1.99
C MET A 73 -2.38 -16.22 1.60
N LEU A 74 -2.21 -15.13 0.85
CA LEU A 74 -3.33 -14.35 0.31
C LEU A 74 -4.18 -15.15 -0.69
N THR A 75 -3.56 -15.94 -1.55
CA THR A 75 -4.27 -16.77 -2.54
C THR A 75 -5.21 -17.78 -1.88
N TYR A 76 -4.78 -18.35 -0.75
CA TYR A 76 -5.56 -19.30 0.05
C TYR A 76 -6.34 -18.65 1.20
N ASN A 77 -6.39 -17.30 1.24
CA ASN A 77 -7.03 -16.51 2.29
C ASN A 77 -6.63 -16.94 3.71
N LEU A 78 -5.34 -17.13 3.92
CA LEU A 78 -4.72 -17.47 5.19
C LEU A 78 -4.07 -16.23 5.81
N THR A 79 -4.26 -16.05 7.11
CA THR A 79 -3.60 -15.00 7.89
C THR A 79 -3.31 -15.49 9.30
N TYR A 80 -2.43 -14.80 10.02
CA TYR A 80 -2.22 -15.05 11.45
C TYR A 80 -2.93 -13.98 12.27
N HIS A 81 -3.80 -14.39 13.18
CA HIS A 81 -4.46 -13.52 14.15
C HIS A 81 -3.90 -13.73 15.55
N GLN A 82 -3.72 -12.61 16.26
CA GLN A 82 -3.26 -12.62 17.64
C GLN A 82 -4.45 -12.87 18.57
N GLU A 83 -4.41 -13.98 19.29
CA GLU A 83 -5.40 -14.33 20.31
C GLU A 83 -4.76 -14.30 21.69
N ARG A 84 -5.55 -13.94 22.69
CA ARG A 84 -5.17 -14.01 24.10
C ARG A 84 -5.72 -15.32 24.67
N THR A 85 -4.83 -16.23 25.06
CA THR A 85 -5.20 -17.47 25.77
C THR A 85 -5.82 -17.10 27.13
N PRO A 86 -6.74 -17.90 27.71
CA PRO A 86 -7.30 -17.69 29.05
C PRO A 86 -6.26 -17.42 30.15
N GLU A 87 -5.04 -17.95 30.01
CA GLU A 87 -3.92 -17.73 30.93
C GLU A 87 -3.25 -16.35 30.76
N GLY A 88 -3.69 -15.55 29.79
CA GLY A 88 -3.23 -14.18 29.52
C GLY A 88 -2.06 -14.07 28.55
N GLN A 89 -1.58 -15.18 27.99
CA GLN A 89 -0.52 -15.18 26.99
C GLN A 89 -1.06 -14.81 25.60
N TYR A 90 -0.28 -14.07 24.81
CA TYR A 90 -0.61 -13.82 23.41
C TYR A 90 -0.02 -14.89 22.51
N ILE A 91 -0.86 -15.48 21.66
CA ILE A 91 -0.46 -16.48 20.67
C ILE A 91 -0.99 -16.08 19.29
N TYR A 92 -0.18 -16.31 18.26
CA TYR A 92 -0.64 -16.19 16.88
C TYR A 92 -1.19 -17.53 16.41
N LYS A 93 -2.48 -17.55 16.09
CA LYS A 93 -3.17 -18.68 15.45
C LYS A 93 -3.42 -18.40 13.98
N LEU A 94 -3.41 -19.46 13.18
CA LEU A 94 -3.75 -19.39 11.77
C LEU A 94 -5.27 -19.23 11.64
N ASP A 95 -5.69 -18.37 10.73
CA ASP A 95 -7.08 -18.13 10.40
C ASP A 95 -7.27 -18.23 8.88
N PRO A 96 -8.15 -19.14 8.41
CA PRO A 96 -8.82 -20.21 9.16
C PRO A 96 -7.83 -21.20 9.80
N ASN A 97 -8.19 -21.80 10.95
CA ASN A 97 -7.33 -22.73 11.68
C ASN A 97 -7.28 -24.13 11.03
N ILE A 98 -6.62 -24.21 9.88
CA ILE A 98 -6.48 -25.45 9.10
C ILE A 98 -5.51 -26.46 9.71
N GLU A 99 -4.75 -26.08 10.75
CA GLU A 99 -3.90 -27.02 11.50
C GLU A 99 -4.73 -28.10 12.22
N GLU A 100 -5.98 -27.80 12.58
CA GLU A 100 -6.90 -28.77 13.17
C GLU A 100 -7.36 -29.82 12.16
N VAL A 101 -7.49 -29.44 10.89
CA VAL A 101 -7.95 -30.34 9.82
C VAL A 101 -6.88 -31.36 9.45
N CYS A 102 -5.61 -30.95 9.43
CA CYS A 102 -4.49 -31.82 9.03
C CYS A 102 -3.73 -32.46 10.20
N ARG A 103 -4.41 -32.72 11.32
CA ARG A 103 -3.82 -33.42 12.48
C ARG A 103 -4.07 -34.92 12.37
N PHE A 104 -3.14 -35.62 11.71
CA PHE A 104 -3.17 -37.07 11.62
C PHE A 104 -2.40 -37.69 12.79
N PRO A 105 -2.96 -38.69 13.50
CA PRO A 105 -2.34 -39.28 14.68
C PRO A 105 -0.99 -39.95 14.38
N ASP A 106 -0.84 -40.50 13.18
CA ASP A 106 0.36 -41.24 12.76
C ASP A 106 1.47 -40.32 12.21
N LEU A 107 1.21 -39.02 12.06
CA LEU A 107 2.16 -38.06 11.50
C LEU A 107 2.79 -37.23 12.63
N PRO A 108 4.12 -37.01 12.61
CA PRO A 108 4.76 -36.16 13.60
C PRO A 108 4.17 -34.75 13.58
N PHE A 109 4.13 -34.12 14.77
CA PHE A 109 3.68 -32.75 14.90
C PHE A 109 4.57 -31.82 14.07
N ARG A 110 3.95 -31.00 13.21
CA ARG A 110 4.68 -30.00 12.41
C ARG A 110 5.33 -29.00 13.36
N LYS A 111 6.60 -28.67 13.14
CA LYS A 111 7.29 -27.66 13.94
C LYS A 111 6.61 -26.31 13.70
N PRO A 112 6.00 -25.69 14.72
CA PRO A 112 5.33 -24.41 14.53
C PRO A 112 6.37 -23.32 14.29
N LEU A 113 5.99 -22.32 13.48
CA LEU A 113 6.77 -21.11 13.33
C LEU A 113 6.94 -20.39 14.67
N THR A 114 8.08 -19.71 14.84
CA THR A 114 8.33 -18.88 16.01
C THR A 114 7.32 -17.72 16.09
N TYR A 115 7.04 -17.23 17.30
CA TYR A 115 6.11 -16.11 17.50
C TYR A 115 6.46 -14.89 16.63
N GLN A 116 7.75 -14.56 16.56
CA GLN A 116 8.25 -13.45 15.75
C GLN A 116 8.04 -13.67 14.25
N ALA A 117 8.22 -14.89 13.75
CA ALA A 117 7.97 -15.21 12.35
C ALA A 117 6.48 -15.07 12.02
N LYS A 118 5.58 -15.57 12.88
CA LYS A 118 4.13 -15.40 12.70
C LYS A 118 3.72 -13.93 12.69
N GLN A 119 4.25 -13.13 13.63
CA GLN A 119 3.99 -11.69 13.69
C GLN A 119 4.49 -10.96 12.45
N LEU A 120 5.70 -11.30 11.97
CA LEU A 120 6.27 -10.73 10.75
C LEU A 120 5.38 -11.04 9.55
N ILE A 121 4.97 -12.29 9.38
CA ILE A 121 4.10 -12.70 8.26
C ILE A 121 2.74 -12.00 8.36
N ALA A 122 2.13 -11.94 9.55
CA ALA A 122 0.85 -11.23 9.76
C ALA A 122 0.93 -9.75 9.35
N ARG A 123 2.01 -9.07 9.77
CA ARG A 123 2.26 -7.67 9.42
C ARG A 123 2.41 -7.49 7.91
N GLU A 124 3.23 -8.31 7.26
CA GLU A 124 3.49 -8.18 5.83
C GLU A 124 2.26 -8.52 4.98
N ILE A 125 1.44 -9.49 5.39
CA ILE A 125 0.12 -9.77 4.78
C ILE A 125 -0.77 -8.53 4.87
N GLN A 126 -0.83 -7.86 6.03
CA GLN A 126 -1.65 -6.67 6.19
C GLN A 126 -1.17 -5.52 5.30
N VAL A 127 0.15 -5.30 5.22
CA VAL A 127 0.74 -4.31 4.32
C VAL A 127 0.42 -4.63 2.86
N GLU A 128 0.52 -5.88 2.46
CA GLU A 128 0.19 -6.32 1.09
C GLU A 128 -1.31 -6.15 0.78
N LYS A 129 -2.20 -6.45 1.73
CA LYS A 129 -3.64 -6.16 1.59
C LYS A 129 -3.90 -4.67 1.38
N MET A 130 -3.26 -3.81 2.16
CA MET A 130 -3.35 -2.35 1.97
C MET A 130 -2.84 -1.94 0.60
N ARG A 131 -1.70 -2.49 0.15
CA ARG A 131 -1.15 -2.22 -1.18
C ARG A 131 -2.09 -2.64 -2.31
N GLN A 132 -2.78 -3.77 -2.18
CA GLN A 132 -3.75 -4.23 -3.18
C GLN A 132 -5.01 -3.37 -3.21
N MET A 133 -5.45 -2.84 -2.07
CA MET A 133 -6.59 -1.91 -2.01
C MET A 133 -6.25 -0.50 -2.52
N GLU A 134 -5.01 -0.05 -2.30
CA GLU A 134 -4.51 1.23 -2.80
C GLU A 134 -4.12 1.20 -4.28
N ALA A 135 -3.87 0.00 -4.84
CA ALA A 135 -3.67 -0.15 -6.26
C ALA A 135 -4.97 0.26 -6.98
N PRO A 136 -4.92 1.25 -7.89
CA PRO A 136 -6.10 1.58 -8.69
C PRO A 136 -6.53 0.30 -9.42
N PRO A 137 -7.84 0.04 -9.58
CA PRO A 137 -8.31 -1.10 -10.33
C PRO A 137 -7.81 -0.95 -11.76
N GLN A 138 -6.64 -1.53 -12.03
CA GLN A 138 -6.18 -1.77 -13.39
C GLN A 138 -7.19 -2.75 -13.93
N GLY A 139 -7.97 -2.24 -14.90
CA GLY A 139 -8.98 -3.00 -15.61
C GLY A 139 -8.43 -4.37 -15.96
N LEU A 140 -9.30 -5.36 -15.80
CA LEU A 140 -9.13 -6.73 -16.25
C LEU A 140 -8.93 -6.75 -17.78
N GLU A 141 -7.79 -6.27 -18.26
CA GLU A 141 -7.35 -6.48 -19.63
C GLU A 141 -6.62 -7.81 -19.62
N ALA A 142 -7.33 -8.81 -20.14
CA ALA A 142 -6.85 -10.13 -20.41
C ALA A 142 -5.49 -10.06 -21.13
N ARG A 143 -4.58 -10.91 -20.66
CA ARG A 143 -3.30 -11.20 -21.29
C ARG A 143 -3.54 -11.84 -22.66
N SER A 144 -3.69 -11.03 -23.70
CA SER A 144 -3.52 -11.45 -25.09
C SER A 144 -2.11 -11.10 -25.57
N LEU A 145 -1.49 -12.07 -26.24
CA LEU A 145 -0.14 -12.07 -26.79
C LEU A 145 0.17 -10.90 -27.74
N PRO A 146 1.46 -10.58 -27.97
CA PRO A 146 1.86 -9.38 -28.72
C PRO A 146 1.71 -9.60 -30.22
N THR A 147 1.05 -8.67 -30.90
CA THR A 147 1.21 -8.45 -32.34
C THR A 147 1.61 -7.00 -32.52
N GLU A 148 2.90 -6.80 -32.81
CA GLU A 148 3.48 -5.63 -33.46
C GLU A 148 2.64 -5.25 -34.69
N ILE A 149 2.16 -3.99 -34.83
CA ILE A 149 2.44 -3.07 -35.97
C ILE A 149 2.04 -1.60 -35.63
N ASN A 150 3.02 -0.69 -35.74
CA ASN A 150 3.04 0.74 -36.14
C ASN A 150 2.06 1.84 -35.62
N HIS A 151 2.71 2.84 -35.00
CA HIS A 151 2.59 4.32 -35.09
C HIS A 151 1.23 5.03 -35.16
N GLY A 152 0.98 5.87 -34.14
CA GLY A 152 0.05 7.00 -34.17
C GLY A 152 0.28 7.95 -32.98
N SER A 153 0.43 9.23 -33.27
CA SER A 153 0.94 10.29 -32.40
C SER A 153 0.19 10.53 -31.07
N GLY A 154 0.97 10.77 -30.02
CA GLY A 154 0.83 11.95 -29.14
C GLY A 154 -0.45 12.09 -28.30
N LYS A 155 -0.32 11.74 -27.02
CA LYS A 155 -0.70 12.58 -25.86
C LYS A 155 0.03 12.03 -24.65
N SER A 156 0.88 12.85 -24.03
CA SER A 156 1.60 12.48 -22.82
C SER A 156 0.59 12.07 -21.77
N ARG A 157 0.73 10.82 -21.30
CA ARG A 157 -0.01 10.26 -20.19
C ARG A 157 0.37 11.09 -18.95
N ILE A 158 -0.47 12.06 -18.60
CA ILE A 158 -0.31 12.93 -17.43
C ILE A 158 0.01 12.04 -16.23
N ARG A 159 1.11 12.34 -15.54
CA ARG A 159 1.60 11.47 -14.45
C ARG A 159 0.63 11.59 -13.27
N ASN A 160 0.36 10.49 -12.58
CA ASN A 160 -0.63 10.42 -11.50
C ASN A 160 -0.47 11.50 -10.39
N HIS A 161 0.75 12.01 -10.17
CA HIS A 161 0.97 13.07 -9.18
C HIS A 161 0.42 14.44 -9.62
N GLU A 162 0.38 14.74 -10.92
CA GLU A 162 -0.18 15.99 -11.44
C GLU A 162 -1.71 16.03 -11.26
N GLN A 163 -2.38 14.87 -11.44
CA GLN A 163 -3.82 14.76 -11.25
C GLN A 163 -4.26 14.91 -9.79
N SER A 164 -3.44 14.42 -8.84
CA SER A 164 -3.71 14.57 -7.41
C SER A 164 -3.55 16.03 -6.97
N LEU A 165 -2.53 16.72 -7.50
CA LEU A 165 -2.33 18.16 -7.26
C LEU A 165 -3.47 18.99 -7.85
N ASP A 166 -3.93 18.69 -9.07
CA ASP A 166 -5.09 19.37 -9.67
C ASP A 166 -6.36 19.23 -8.82
N GLN A 167 -6.57 18.06 -8.21
CA GLN A 167 -7.76 17.80 -7.37
C GLN A 167 -7.68 18.50 -6.00
N ILE A 168 -6.48 18.66 -5.45
CA ILE A 168 -6.23 19.41 -4.21
C ILE A 168 -6.40 20.92 -4.47
N VAL A 169 -5.87 21.44 -5.59
CA VAL A 169 -6.04 22.85 -5.98
C VAL A 169 -7.52 23.19 -6.19
N LYS A 170 -8.29 22.32 -6.86
CA LYS A 170 -9.74 22.50 -7.04
C LYS A 170 -10.56 22.46 -5.75
N ARG A 171 -10.05 21.82 -4.69
CA ARG A 171 -10.70 21.82 -3.36
C ARG A 171 -10.32 23.04 -2.52
N ALA A 172 -9.17 23.64 -2.79
CA ALA A 172 -8.65 24.80 -2.07
C ALA A 172 -9.05 26.16 -2.69
N THR A 173 -9.70 26.18 -3.86
CA THR A 173 -10.31 27.39 -4.42
C THR A 173 -11.50 27.81 -3.57
N VAL A 174 -11.22 28.59 -2.52
CA VAL A 174 -12.19 29.49 -1.91
C VAL A 174 -12.62 30.47 -2.99
N GLU A 175 -13.92 30.57 -3.25
CA GLU A 175 -14.44 31.50 -4.26
C GLU A 175 -13.94 32.92 -3.97
N GLU A 176 -13.15 33.45 -4.91
CA GLU A 176 -12.62 34.79 -4.89
C GLU A 176 -13.79 35.77 -5.05
N LYS A 177 -14.28 36.32 -3.94
CA LYS A 177 -15.27 37.40 -3.97
C LYS A 177 -14.62 38.60 -4.69
N PRO A 178 -15.27 39.17 -5.72
CA PRO A 178 -14.72 40.30 -6.43
C PRO A 178 -14.56 41.50 -5.48
N GLU A 179 -13.39 42.16 -5.52
CA GLU A 179 -13.14 43.41 -4.79
C GLU A 179 -14.23 44.44 -5.15
N ARG A 180 -14.97 44.89 -4.14
CA ARG A 180 -15.99 45.93 -4.24
C ARG A 180 -15.44 47.22 -3.65
N ASP A 181 -15.69 48.35 -4.30
CA ASP A 181 -15.38 49.68 -3.77
C ASP A 181 -16.25 50.00 -2.52
N PHE A 182 -15.98 51.09 -1.82
CA PHE A 182 -16.69 51.56 -0.62
C PHE A 182 -18.23 51.62 -0.79
N PHE A 183 -18.72 51.82 -2.03
CA PHE A 183 -20.14 51.83 -2.38
C PHE A 183 -20.69 50.50 -2.95
N GLY A 184 -19.92 49.41 -2.86
CA GLY A 184 -20.39 48.06 -3.21
C GLY A 184 -20.34 47.70 -4.70
N GLN A 185 -19.75 48.55 -5.56
CA GLN A 185 -19.63 48.30 -7.00
C GLN A 185 -18.37 47.49 -7.33
N VAL A 186 -18.49 46.56 -8.29
CA VAL A 186 -17.41 45.65 -8.70
C VAL A 186 -16.40 46.39 -9.59
N ILE A 187 -15.12 46.43 -9.20
CA ILE A 187 -14.08 47.13 -9.96
C ILE A 187 -13.50 46.20 -11.03
N LEU A 188 -13.76 46.50 -12.31
CA LEU A 188 -13.14 45.81 -13.44
C LEU A 188 -11.77 46.43 -13.75
N LYS A 189 -10.69 45.85 -13.20
CA LYS A 189 -9.32 46.25 -13.56
C LYS A 189 -9.00 45.81 -14.99
N LYS A 190 -8.98 46.76 -15.92
CA LYS A 190 -8.61 46.57 -17.34
C LYS A 190 -7.08 46.36 -17.42
N LYS A 191 -6.62 45.20 -17.91
CA LYS A 191 -5.18 44.95 -18.16
C LYS A 191 -4.69 45.84 -19.29
N ALA A 192 -3.71 46.71 -19.00
CA ALA A 192 -2.97 47.46 -20.01
C ALA A 192 -1.75 46.66 -20.51
N ALA A 193 -1.56 46.62 -21.82
CA ALA A 193 -0.33 46.14 -22.48
C ALA A 193 0.72 47.27 -22.53
N PRO A 194 2.03 46.95 -22.68
CA PRO A 194 3.12 47.86 -22.37
C PRO A 194 3.51 48.78 -23.54
N SER A 195 3.95 50.01 -23.23
CA SER A 195 4.77 50.85 -24.12
C SER A 195 6.16 51.07 -23.50
N PRO A 196 7.20 51.36 -24.30
CA PRO A 196 8.58 51.48 -23.82
C PRO A 196 8.97 52.91 -23.40
N GLU A 197 10.12 53.01 -22.72
CA GLU A 197 10.92 54.20 -22.39
C GLU A 197 10.45 55.01 -21.16
N ALA A 198 11.25 55.44 -20.19
CA ALA A 198 12.63 55.24 -19.76
C ALA A 198 12.73 55.79 -18.30
N ASP A 199 13.62 55.23 -17.47
CA ASP A 199 14.49 55.91 -16.47
C ASP A 199 14.68 55.22 -15.09
N GLN A 200 15.96 54.89 -14.83
CA GLN A 200 16.70 54.99 -13.55
C GLN A 200 16.46 53.94 -12.41
N VAL A 201 17.22 52.83 -12.47
CA VAL A 201 18.10 52.14 -11.46
C VAL A 201 17.80 52.35 -9.93
N PRO A 202 17.78 51.34 -9.02
CA PRO A 202 18.82 50.30 -8.88
C PRO A 202 18.40 48.83 -8.64
N GLU A 203 19.07 47.97 -9.41
CA GLU A 203 19.75 46.73 -9.01
C GLU A 203 19.46 46.13 -7.62
N LYS A 204 18.34 45.40 -7.46
CA LYS A 204 18.28 44.24 -6.53
C LYS A 204 17.54 43.01 -7.06
N ASN A 205 16.88 43.09 -8.23
CA ASN A 205 15.90 42.08 -8.63
C ASN A 205 16.33 41.22 -9.82
N ILE A 206 17.63 40.91 -9.95
CA ILE A 206 18.07 39.93 -10.96
C ILE A 206 17.62 38.50 -10.58
N VAL A 207 17.38 38.24 -9.29
CA VAL A 207 16.94 36.91 -8.82
C VAL A 207 15.43 36.69 -9.00
N GLU A 208 14.63 37.76 -9.10
CA GLU A 208 13.17 37.67 -9.29
C GLU A 208 12.76 37.36 -10.74
N LYS A 209 13.69 37.28 -11.70
CA LYS A 209 13.35 36.92 -13.10
C LYS A 209 13.47 35.43 -13.41
N GLN A 210 13.89 34.60 -12.46
CA GLN A 210 13.80 33.13 -12.55
C GLN A 210 12.62 32.60 -11.71
N ILE A 211 11.48 33.29 -11.75
CA ILE A 211 10.26 32.85 -11.09
C ILE A 211 9.54 31.88 -12.03
N GLY A 212 9.75 30.59 -11.79
CA GLY A 212 8.85 29.56 -12.32
C GLY A 212 7.47 29.76 -11.71
N LYS A 213 6.48 30.00 -12.57
CA LYS A 213 5.06 30.08 -12.18
C LYS A 213 4.70 28.78 -11.46
N ALA A 214 4.45 28.84 -10.15
CA ALA A 214 3.90 27.70 -9.42
C ALA A 214 2.56 27.30 -10.04
N VAL A 215 2.25 26.00 -10.03
CA VAL A 215 0.99 25.49 -10.57
C VAL A 215 -0.17 26.06 -9.74
N GLY A 216 -0.96 26.95 -10.35
CA GLY A 216 -2.10 27.62 -9.71
C GLY A 216 -1.90 29.14 -9.55
N GLN A 217 -3.00 29.89 -9.38
CA GLN A 217 -2.96 31.32 -9.06
C GLN A 217 -2.65 31.54 -7.56
N SER A 218 -1.59 30.93 -7.06
CA SER A 218 -1.16 31.07 -5.66
C SER A 218 0.18 31.80 -5.58
N ASP A 219 0.24 32.82 -4.73
CA ASP A 219 1.46 33.58 -4.41
C ASP A 219 2.35 32.81 -3.41
N VAL A 220 2.56 31.51 -3.66
CA VAL A 220 3.45 30.66 -2.86
C VAL A 220 4.58 30.20 -3.74
N TRP A 221 5.80 30.65 -3.44
CA TRP A 221 7.01 30.21 -4.14
C TRP A 221 7.87 29.33 -3.26
N PHE A 222 8.46 28.30 -3.87
CA PHE A 222 9.47 27.47 -3.25
C PHE A 222 10.85 27.84 -3.81
N ARG A 223 11.81 28.17 -2.92
CA ARG A 223 13.20 28.35 -3.32
C ARG A 223 13.88 26.98 -3.35
N PHE A 224 14.12 26.46 -4.55
CA PHE A 224 14.86 25.22 -4.71
C PHE A 224 16.31 25.41 -4.23
N ASN A 225 16.70 24.61 -3.24
CA ASN A 225 18.09 24.50 -2.80
C ASN A 225 18.68 23.27 -3.51
N GLU A 226 19.78 23.46 -4.23
CA GLU A 226 20.48 22.36 -4.88
C GLU A 226 21.26 21.57 -3.82
N GLY A 227 20.67 20.45 -3.38
CA GLY A 227 21.25 19.53 -2.41
C GLY A 227 20.42 19.38 -1.13
N VAL A 228 20.91 18.51 -0.24
CA VAL A 228 20.31 18.26 1.08
C VAL A 228 21.34 18.58 2.17
N SER A 229 20.95 19.41 3.14
CA SER A 229 21.79 19.70 4.31
C SER A 229 21.43 18.76 5.44
N ASN A 230 22.39 17.95 5.91
CA ASN A 230 22.22 17.12 7.09
C ASN A 230 22.50 17.96 8.36
N ALA A 231 21.52 18.08 9.24
CA ALA A 231 21.67 18.85 10.47
C ALA A 231 22.50 18.06 11.51
N VAL A 232 23.27 18.79 12.34
CA VAL A 232 24.06 18.19 13.42
C VAL A 232 23.15 17.82 14.60
N ARG A 233 23.39 16.67 15.22
CA ARG A 233 22.69 16.25 16.44
C ARG A 233 22.85 17.28 17.55
N ARG A 234 21.74 17.66 18.20
CA ARG A 234 21.73 18.51 19.40
C ARG A 234 20.97 17.83 20.53
N ASN A 235 21.42 18.07 21.75
CA ASN A 235 20.69 17.66 22.94
C ASN A 235 19.46 18.57 23.09
N ILE A 236 18.32 17.98 23.43
CA ILE A 236 17.03 18.66 23.57
C ILE A 236 16.54 18.44 25.00
N TYR A 237 16.03 19.46 25.67
CA TYR A 237 15.44 19.33 26.99
C TYR A 237 13.91 19.16 26.88
N ILE A 238 13.28 18.50 27.86
CA ILE A 238 11.81 18.27 27.86
C ILE A 238 11.02 19.58 27.81
N LYS A 239 11.56 20.65 28.41
CA LYS A 239 10.98 22.00 28.35
C LYS A 239 10.94 22.60 26.94
N ASP A 240 11.71 22.06 25.98
CA ASP A 240 11.71 22.53 24.59
C ASP A 240 10.65 21.77 23.75
N LEU A 241 9.97 20.78 24.33
CA LEU A 241 8.94 19.93 23.71
C LEU A 241 7.52 20.22 24.24
N LEU A 242 7.40 20.99 25.32
CA LEU A 242 6.15 21.36 26.00
C LEU A 242 5.89 22.85 25.81
#